data_AF-A0A1J0ABS3-F1
#
_entry.id   AF-A0A1J0ABS3-F1
#
_cell.length_a   1.000
_cell.length_b   1.000
_cell.length_c   1.000
_cell.angle_alpha   90.00
_cell.angle_beta   90.00
_cell.angle_gamma   90.00
#
_symmetry.space_group_name_H-M   'P 1'
#
loop_
_entity.id
_entity.type
_entity.pdbx_description
1 polymer ?
#
loop_
_entity_poly.entity_id
_entity_poly.type
_entity_poly.pdbx_seq_one_letter_code
_entity_poly.pdbx_strand_id
1 'polypeptide(L)'
;MSESPRLLAAPCAYPVFFRTYSRRFQGVRESWEQVCERTVQDLATLGNFTPAEQALVLEMQQQLKALTSGRWLWVGGTDWIHQPENFSGAYNCTSQRIRDWRGFGLMMDLAMQGSGTGAVLEAEYFNQLPPITTRLQVTMLGQPGDKPAEAREKLTQVARQGGQVTVRVGDSRRGWVQAYQSLLELASEPSAEGVWHLTVDLSQVRPKGEVLKGFGGIANPALLPQLFPRVAGILNQAVGRQLTSIECCLLIDQAAATVVAGNIRRSAGMRQFAAEDQEAAGAKANLWKQDEQGNWRIDPQRDVLRMANHTRVFHHKPSREECVESVRSQFYSGEGAVQWAGEAIARSNRDLLDTPEKKARFLELYHEAPQRARGYLRELLLAPSQGS
;
A
#
# COMPACT_ATOMS: atom_id res chain seq x y z
N MET A 1 26.94 19.16 19.79
CA MET A 1 25.55 18.87 19.43
C MET A 1 24.70 19.77 20.30
N SER A 2 24.02 20.76 19.74
CA SER A 2 22.99 21.45 20.52
C SER A 2 21.88 20.45 20.80
N GLU A 3 21.40 20.37 22.02
CA GLU A 3 20.24 19.57 22.35
C GLU A 3 19.02 20.48 22.33
N SER A 4 17.97 20.11 21.58
CA SER A 4 16.70 20.86 21.62
C SER A 4 16.09 20.69 23.02
N PRO A 5 15.88 21.78 23.79
CA PRO A 5 15.34 21.69 25.16
C PRO A 5 13.99 20.96 25.24
N ARG A 6 13.23 20.94 24.14
CA ARG A 6 11.94 20.24 24.04
C ARG A 6 12.09 18.74 23.78
N LEU A 7 13.16 18.29 23.10
CA LEU A 7 13.46 16.86 23.00
C LEU A 7 13.86 16.30 24.37
N LEU A 8 14.57 17.09 25.19
CA LEU A 8 14.94 16.71 26.55
C LEU A 8 13.74 16.60 27.50
N ALA A 9 12.67 17.38 27.25
CA ALA A 9 11.45 17.34 28.06
C ALA A 9 10.64 16.03 27.89
N ALA A 10 10.90 15.25 26.83
CA ALA A 10 10.22 13.99 26.56
C ALA A 10 11.23 12.82 26.59
N PRO A 11 11.21 11.94 27.60
CA PRO A 11 12.27 10.95 27.82
C PRO A 11 12.43 9.93 26.67
N CYS A 12 11.39 9.73 25.86
CA CYS A 12 11.43 8.84 24.70
C CYS A 12 11.86 9.52 23.40
N ALA A 13 11.95 10.86 23.35
CA ALA A 13 12.12 11.58 22.09
C ALA A 13 13.45 11.27 21.41
N TYR A 14 14.58 11.35 22.12
CA TYR A 14 15.89 11.01 21.57
C TYR A 14 16.02 9.55 21.14
N PRO A 15 15.64 8.55 21.96
CA PRO A 15 15.63 7.16 21.52
C PRO A 15 14.79 6.92 20.26
N VAL A 16 13.61 7.54 20.16
CA VAL A 16 12.75 7.44 18.97
C VAL A 16 13.39 8.13 17.76
N PHE A 17 13.92 9.35 17.94
CA PHE A 17 14.57 10.09 16.89
C PHE A 17 15.76 9.32 16.29
N PHE A 18 16.69 8.89 17.13
CA PHE A 18 17.90 8.21 16.66
C PHE A 18 17.63 6.85 16.03
N ARG A 19 16.60 6.13 16.50
CA ARG A 19 16.24 4.83 15.92
C ARG A 19 15.41 4.93 14.63
N THR A 20 14.68 6.03 14.42
CA THR A 20 13.65 6.12 13.36
C THR A 20 13.92 7.17 12.29
N TYR A 21 14.44 8.34 12.64
CA TYR A 21 14.54 9.49 11.71
C TYR A 21 15.98 9.92 11.42
N SER A 22 16.90 9.68 12.34
CA SER A 22 18.34 9.93 12.15
C SER A 22 18.95 8.89 11.23
N ARG A 23 19.34 9.30 10.01
CA ARG A 23 20.03 8.44 9.06
C ARG A 23 21.50 8.32 9.44
N ARG A 24 22.15 7.25 8.93
CA ARG A 24 23.58 7.05 9.08
C ARG A 24 24.29 7.37 7.78
N PHE A 25 25.24 8.29 7.82
CA PHE A 25 26.08 8.66 6.69
C PHE A 25 27.55 8.57 7.13
N GLN A 26 28.36 7.82 6.38
CA GLN A 26 29.79 7.61 6.67
C GLN A 26 30.09 7.22 8.14
N GLY A 27 29.24 6.40 8.74
CA GLY A 27 29.38 5.92 10.12
C GLY A 27 28.78 6.84 11.20
N VAL A 28 28.47 8.09 10.88
CA VAL A 28 27.90 9.09 11.80
C VAL A 28 26.39 9.19 11.62
N ARG A 29 25.66 9.41 12.72
CA ARG A 29 24.21 9.64 12.73
C ARG A 29 23.89 11.12 12.65
N GLU A 30 22.85 11.48 11.91
CA GLU A 30 22.35 12.86 11.85
C GLU A 30 21.86 13.35 13.22
N SER A 31 22.17 14.60 13.57
CA SER A 31 21.53 15.30 14.69
C SER A 31 20.13 15.78 14.32
N TRP A 32 19.36 16.22 15.33
CA TRP A 32 18.02 16.78 15.09
C TRP A 32 18.04 18.00 14.16
N GLU A 33 19.02 18.88 14.36
CA GLU A 33 19.24 20.08 13.55
C GLU A 33 19.54 19.71 12.10
N GLN A 34 20.43 18.74 11.87
CA GLN A 34 20.77 18.29 10.52
C GLN A 34 19.57 17.69 9.78
N VAL A 35 18.74 16.90 10.48
CA VAL A 35 17.48 16.40 9.91
C VAL A 35 16.52 17.55 9.58
N CYS A 36 16.42 18.54 10.47
CA CYS A 36 15.58 19.72 10.21
C CYS A 36 16.06 20.51 8.99
N GLU A 37 17.35 20.79 8.91
CA GLU A 37 17.97 21.53 7.81
C GLU A 37 17.72 20.84 6.47
N ARG A 38 18.06 19.55 6.32
CA ARG A 38 17.88 18.87 5.03
C ARG A 38 16.41 18.79 4.60
N THR A 39 15.50 18.55 5.55
CA THR A 39 14.09 18.35 5.22
C THR A 39 13.37 19.65 4.91
N VAL A 40 13.72 20.74 5.59
CA VAL A 40 13.14 22.07 5.35
C VAL A 40 13.75 22.69 4.11
N GLN A 41 15.06 22.54 3.86
CA GLN A 41 15.69 23.02 2.63
C GLN A 41 15.06 22.38 1.39
N ASP A 42 14.81 21.08 1.41
CA ASP A 42 14.19 20.38 0.28
C ASP A 42 12.72 20.78 0.08
N LEU A 43 11.97 21.00 1.17
CA LEU A 43 10.62 21.56 1.09
C LEU A 43 10.61 22.99 0.57
N ALA A 44 11.56 23.81 0.97
CA ALA A 44 11.68 25.19 0.49
C ALA A 44 11.89 25.22 -1.02
N THR A 45 12.73 24.32 -1.55
CA THR A 45 12.91 24.15 -3.00
C THR A 45 11.61 23.70 -3.68
N LEU A 46 10.92 22.68 -3.15
CA LEU A 46 9.68 22.17 -3.75
C LEU A 46 8.52 23.17 -3.69
N GLY A 47 8.40 23.89 -2.58
CA GLY A 47 7.35 24.85 -2.30
C GLY A 47 7.64 26.28 -2.75
N ASN A 48 8.81 26.53 -3.35
CA ASN A 48 9.31 27.85 -3.73
C ASN A 48 9.25 28.87 -2.58
N PHE A 49 9.71 28.48 -1.39
CA PHE A 49 9.67 29.36 -0.23
C PHE A 49 10.60 30.57 -0.40
N THR A 50 10.15 31.70 0.12
CA THR A 50 11.02 32.84 0.39
C THR A 50 12.00 32.50 1.53
N PRO A 51 13.14 33.23 1.66
CA PRO A 51 14.05 33.04 2.78
C PRO A 51 13.39 33.21 4.16
N ALA A 52 12.40 34.10 4.27
CA ALA A 52 11.65 34.32 5.50
C ALA A 52 10.74 33.12 5.85
N GLU A 53 10.04 32.56 4.88
CA GLU A 53 9.21 31.36 5.07
C GLU A 53 10.06 30.15 5.44
N GLN A 54 11.20 29.96 4.76
CA GLN A 54 12.12 28.87 5.08
C GLN A 54 12.65 29.00 6.52
N ALA A 55 13.06 30.19 6.96
CA ALA A 55 13.53 30.43 8.31
C ALA A 55 12.43 30.15 9.35
N LEU A 56 11.19 30.58 9.10
CA LEU A 56 10.05 30.34 9.98
C LEU A 56 9.75 28.83 10.10
N VAL A 57 9.69 28.11 8.98
CA VAL A 57 9.41 26.67 8.98
C VAL A 57 10.53 25.89 9.68
N LEU A 58 11.79 26.30 9.47
CA LEU A 58 12.94 25.72 10.15
C LEU A 58 12.83 25.90 11.68
N GLU A 59 12.52 27.12 12.13
CA GLU A 59 12.33 27.42 13.55
C GLU A 59 11.19 26.57 14.14
N MET A 60 10.03 26.50 13.46
CA MET A 60 8.88 25.73 13.92
C MET A 60 9.19 24.24 14.02
N GLN A 61 9.96 23.68 13.08
CA GLN A 61 10.36 22.29 13.13
C GLN A 61 11.38 22.04 14.24
N GLN A 62 12.44 22.85 14.36
CA GLN A 62 13.46 22.68 15.40
C GLN A 62 12.87 22.74 16.82
N GLN A 63 11.84 23.58 17.01
CA GLN A 63 11.10 23.70 18.26
C GLN A 63 9.96 22.69 18.41
N LEU A 64 9.81 21.70 17.52
CA LEU A 64 8.73 20.70 17.53
C LEU A 64 7.31 21.31 17.57
N LYS A 65 7.13 22.52 17.05
CA LYS A 65 5.82 23.20 16.97
C LYS A 65 5.03 22.76 15.74
N ALA A 66 5.74 22.48 14.65
CA ALA A 66 5.18 21.92 13.42
C ALA A 66 6.16 20.88 12.88
N LEU A 67 5.67 19.69 12.57
CA LEU A 67 6.50 18.62 12.01
C LEU A 67 5.97 18.22 10.65
N THR A 68 6.90 17.97 9.74
CA THR A 68 6.60 17.20 8.54
C THR A 68 6.25 15.76 8.91
N SER A 69 5.72 15.01 7.96
CA SER A 69 5.42 13.60 8.22
C SER A 69 6.68 12.82 8.60
N GLY A 70 6.55 11.76 9.41
CA GLY A 70 7.68 10.90 9.76
C GLY A 70 8.40 10.30 8.53
N ARG A 71 7.69 10.17 7.40
CA ARG A 71 8.31 9.81 6.13
C ARG A 71 9.25 10.89 5.64
N TRP A 72 8.79 12.13 5.59
CA TRP A 72 9.60 13.24 5.11
C TRP A 72 10.82 13.46 6.00
N LEU A 73 10.67 13.32 7.33
CA LEU A 73 11.80 13.27 8.27
C LEU A 73 12.84 12.20 7.89
N TRP A 74 12.44 11.07 7.31
CA TRP A 74 13.34 10.00 6.87
C TRP A 74 13.95 10.20 5.46
N VAL A 75 13.22 10.79 4.50
CA VAL A 75 13.66 10.83 3.09
C VAL A 75 13.91 12.22 2.51
N GLY A 76 13.33 13.29 3.07
CA GLY A 76 13.42 14.64 2.50
C GLY A 76 14.86 15.17 2.46
N GLY A 77 15.29 15.72 1.34
CA GLY A 77 16.66 16.21 1.15
C GLY A 77 17.72 15.12 1.02
N THR A 78 17.32 13.90 0.64
CA THR A 78 18.26 12.81 0.33
C THR A 78 18.35 12.57 -1.18
N ASP A 79 19.53 12.19 -1.68
CA ASP A 79 19.72 11.82 -3.09
C ASP A 79 18.73 10.73 -3.57
N TRP A 80 18.25 9.90 -2.64
CA TRP A 80 17.27 8.86 -2.93
C TRP A 80 15.91 9.44 -3.35
N ILE A 81 15.39 10.46 -2.64
CA ILE A 81 14.07 11.04 -2.97
C ILE A 81 14.14 11.93 -4.22
N HIS A 82 15.32 12.44 -4.55
CA HIS A 82 15.56 13.22 -5.78
C HIS A 82 15.58 12.38 -7.06
N GLN A 83 15.66 11.04 -6.94
CA GLN A 83 15.49 10.18 -8.10
C GLN A 83 14.01 10.12 -8.52
N PRO A 84 13.66 10.40 -9.79
CA PRO A 84 12.28 10.45 -10.25
C PRO A 84 11.47 9.20 -9.95
N GLU A 85 12.08 8.01 -9.95
CA GLU A 85 11.40 6.74 -9.70
C GLU A 85 11.03 6.48 -8.22
N ASN A 86 11.46 7.37 -7.31
CA ASN A 86 11.25 7.25 -5.86
C ASN A 86 10.31 8.33 -5.30
N PHE A 87 9.70 9.18 -6.14
CA PHE A 87 8.84 10.28 -5.69
C PHE A 87 7.69 9.82 -4.77
N SER A 88 7.09 8.65 -5.05
CA SER A 88 6.04 8.06 -4.19
C SER A 88 6.53 7.78 -2.77
N GLY A 89 7.85 7.66 -2.60
CA GLY A 89 8.52 7.60 -1.32
C GLY A 89 8.32 8.84 -0.44
N ALA A 90 7.90 9.99 -0.96
CA ALA A 90 7.52 11.14 -0.14
C ALA A 90 6.15 10.97 0.54
N TYR A 91 5.30 10.07 0.03
CA TYR A 91 3.91 9.93 0.44
C TYR A 91 3.71 8.73 1.38
N ASN A 92 3.04 8.95 2.51
CA ASN A 92 2.81 7.90 3.51
C ASN A 92 1.67 6.95 3.17
N CYS A 93 0.70 7.39 2.37
CA CYS A 93 -0.54 6.67 2.14
C CYS A 93 -0.92 6.76 0.67
N THR A 94 -1.58 5.73 0.18
CA THR A 94 -2.12 5.66 -1.18
C THR A 94 -3.53 5.09 -1.17
N SER A 95 -4.28 5.32 -2.24
CA SER A 95 -5.54 4.64 -2.52
C SER A 95 -5.58 4.28 -4.00
N GLN A 96 -5.69 2.99 -4.31
CA GLN A 96 -5.70 2.47 -5.66
C GLN A 96 -7.03 1.77 -5.95
N ARG A 97 -7.65 2.14 -7.07
CA ARG A 97 -8.76 1.37 -7.64
C ARG A 97 -8.19 0.22 -8.44
N ILE A 98 -8.53 -1.01 -8.06
CA ILE A 98 -7.94 -2.22 -8.65
C ILE A 98 -8.74 -2.61 -9.89
N ARG A 99 -8.14 -2.43 -11.07
CA ARG A 99 -8.79 -2.64 -12.38
C ARG A 99 -8.00 -3.53 -13.33
N ASP A 100 -6.69 -3.62 -13.11
CA ASP A 100 -5.75 -4.35 -13.93
C ASP A 100 -4.60 -4.91 -13.08
N TRP A 101 -3.78 -5.78 -13.67
CA TRP A 101 -2.63 -6.39 -13.00
C TRP A 101 -1.55 -5.36 -12.63
N ARG A 102 -1.48 -4.24 -13.35
CA ARG A 102 -0.56 -3.13 -13.03
C ARG A 102 -0.91 -2.49 -11.69
N GLY A 103 -2.19 -2.42 -11.33
CA GLY A 103 -2.64 -1.95 -10.03
C GLY A 103 -2.08 -2.78 -8.87
N PHE A 104 -2.04 -4.11 -9.01
CA PHE A 104 -1.43 -5.00 -8.02
C PHE A 104 0.09 -4.82 -7.94
N GLY A 105 0.76 -4.73 -9.10
CA GLY A 105 2.20 -4.44 -9.17
C GLY A 105 2.56 -3.11 -8.51
N LEU A 106 1.77 -2.05 -8.78
CA LEU A 106 1.93 -0.74 -8.15
C LEU A 106 1.75 -0.82 -6.63
N MET A 107 0.79 -1.58 -6.12
CA MET A 107 0.60 -1.75 -4.69
C MET A 107 1.79 -2.43 -4.00
N MET A 108 2.37 -3.46 -4.62
CA MET A 108 3.61 -4.07 -4.14
C MET A 108 4.78 -3.07 -4.18
N ASP A 109 4.88 -2.28 -5.24
CA ASP A 109 5.91 -1.26 -5.41
C ASP A 109 5.84 -0.19 -4.31
N LEU A 110 4.64 0.31 -4.03
CA LEU A 110 4.36 1.29 -2.98
C LEU A 110 4.65 0.72 -1.58
N ALA A 111 4.30 -0.54 -1.33
CA ALA A 111 4.64 -1.22 -0.09
C ALA A 111 6.17 -1.32 0.11
N MET A 112 6.95 -1.61 -0.95
CA MET A 112 8.42 -1.66 -0.89
C MET A 112 9.05 -0.30 -0.64
N GLN A 113 8.39 0.76 -1.09
CA GLN A 113 8.76 2.12 -0.74
C GLN A 113 8.23 2.51 0.64
N GLY A 114 7.58 1.60 1.39
CA GLY A 114 7.05 1.80 2.74
C GLY A 114 5.82 2.71 2.82
N SER A 115 5.15 2.95 1.70
CA SER A 115 3.87 3.66 1.67
C SER A 115 2.76 2.72 2.13
N GLY A 116 1.75 3.25 2.83
CA GLY A 116 0.53 2.54 3.16
C GLY A 116 -0.25 2.22 1.90
N THR A 117 -0.79 1.00 1.83
CA THR A 117 -1.45 0.47 0.63
C THR A 117 -2.95 0.50 0.84
N GLY A 118 -3.64 1.53 0.33
CA GLY A 118 -5.10 1.58 0.28
C GLY A 118 -5.62 0.97 -1.03
N ALA A 119 -6.63 0.10 -0.96
CA ALA A 119 -7.25 -0.50 -2.13
C ALA A 119 -8.77 -0.33 -2.09
N VAL A 120 -9.35 0.09 -3.20
CA VAL A 120 -10.80 0.08 -3.42
C VAL A 120 -11.15 -1.18 -4.22
N LEU A 121 -11.85 -2.09 -3.56
CA LEU A 121 -12.21 -3.43 -4.02
C LEU A 121 -13.72 -3.54 -4.23
N GLU A 122 -14.26 -2.59 -4.99
CA GLU A 122 -15.67 -2.54 -5.39
C GLU A 122 -15.85 -3.16 -6.78
N ALA A 123 -17.00 -3.79 -7.00
CA ALA A 123 -17.28 -4.58 -8.20
C ALA A 123 -17.06 -3.80 -9.51
N GLU A 124 -17.37 -2.50 -9.53
CA GLU A 124 -17.13 -1.65 -10.71
C GLU A 124 -15.65 -1.60 -11.13
N TYR A 125 -14.72 -1.86 -10.22
CA TYR A 125 -13.28 -1.85 -10.50
C TYR A 125 -12.75 -3.25 -10.77
N PHE A 126 -12.93 -4.20 -9.85
CA PHE A 126 -12.29 -5.50 -9.99
C PHE A 126 -12.96 -6.37 -11.08
N ASN A 127 -14.22 -6.13 -11.47
CA ASN A 127 -14.83 -6.79 -12.63
C ASN A 127 -14.20 -6.36 -13.97
N GLN A 128 -13.30 -5.38 -13.98
CA GLN A 128 -12.50 -5.04 -15.17
C GLN A 128 -11.28 -5.96 -15.35
N LEU A 129 -10.93 -6.74 -14.31
CA LEU A 129 -9.87 -7.73 -14.40
C LEU A 129 -10.27 -8.84 -15.38
N PRO A 130 -9.33 -9.36 -16.19
CA PRO A 130 -9.63 -10.52 -17.01
C PRO A 130 -9.95 -11.74 -16.12
N PRO A 131 -10.78 -12.68 -16.61
CA PRO A 131 -10.97 -13.95 -15.92
C PRO A 131 -9.66 -14.72 -15.84
N ILE A 132 -9.51 -15.55 -14.82
CA ILE A 132 -8.39 -16.48 -14.74
C ILE A 132 -8.67 -17.63 -15.71
N THR A 133 -7.85 -17.75 -16.74
CA THR A 133 -8.07 -18.72 -17.83
C THR A 133 -7.18 -19.95 -17.73
N THR A 134 -6.12 -19.91 -16.91
CA THR A 134 -5.09 -20.94 -16.96
C THR A 134 -4.52 -21.22 -15.58
N ARG A 135 -4.36 -22.52 -15.29
CA ARG A 135 -3.78 -22.99 -14.03
C ARG A 135 -2.27 -22.74 -14.02
N LEU A 136 -1.75 -22.31 -12.89
CA LEU A 136 -0.31 -22.13 -12.68
C LEU A 136 0.24 -23.28 -11.83
N GLN A 137 1.23 -24.01 -12.35
CA GLN A 137 2.03 -24.97 -11.59
C GLN A 137 3.40 -24.38 -11.34
N VAL A 138 3.66 -23.94 -10.10
CA VAL A 138 4.89 -23.25 -9.72
C VAL A 138 5.90 -24.22 -9.12
N THR A 139 7.11 -24.22 -9.69
CA THR A 139 8.31 -24.85 -9.16
C THR A 139 9.31 -23.75 -8.81
N MET A 140 9.87 -23.80 -7.60
CA MET A 140 10.89 -22.85 -7.18
C MET A 140 12.29 -23.35 -7.54
N LEU A 141 13.15 -22.47 -8.04
CA LEU A 141 14.56 -22.73 -8.35
C LEU A 141 15.45 -21.70 -7.63
N GLY A 142 16.59 -22.16 -7.11
CA GLY A 142 17.53 -21.31 -6.39
C GLY A 142 16.97 -20.69 -5.11
N GLN A 143 17.83 -19.96 -4.41
CA GLN A 143 17.53 -19.28 -3.16
C GLN A 143 18.17 -17.88 -3.15
N PRO A 144 17.58 -16.93 -2.38
CA PRO A 144 18.24 -15.66 -2.14
C PRO A 144 19.63 -15.85 -1.53
N GLY A 145 20.66 -15.33 -2.19
CA GLY A 145 22.06 -15.47 -1.79
C GLY A 145 22.89 -16.45 -2.62
N ASP A 146 22.29 -17.19 -3.56
CA ASP A 146 23.04 -18.14 -4.40
C ASP A 146 24.10 -17.45 -5.27
N LYS A 147 23.84 -16.22 -5.73
CA LYS A 147 24.78 -15.45 -6.54
C LYS A 147 25.49 -14.34 -5.75
N PRO A 148 26.79 -14.11 -6.01
CA PRO A 148 27.50 -12.93 -5.52
C PRO A 148 26.92 -11.66 -6.15
N ALA A 149 27.03 -10.51 -5.47
CA ALA A 149 26.33 -9.27 -5.82
C ALA A 149 26.59 -8.77 -7.26
N GLU A 150 27.76 -9.08 -7.80
CA GLU A 150 28.31 -8.68 -9.09
C GLU A 150 27.70 -9.49 -10.23
N ALA A 151 27.21 -10.69 -9.92
CA ALA A 151 26.56 -11.61 -10.87
C ALA A 151 25.03 -11.52 -10.82
N ARG A 152 24.47 -10.65 -9.98
CA ARG A 152 23.02 -10.47 -9.81
C ARG A 152 22.47 -9.53 -10.87
N GLU A 153 21.39 -9.95 -11.50
CA GLU A 153 20.63 -9.14 -12.43
C GLU A 153 19.55 -8.35 -11.69
N LYS A 154 19.38 -7.06 -12.00
CA LYS A 154 18.44 -6.19 -11.29
C LYS A 154 16.98 -6.37 -11.73
N LEU A 155 16.76 -6.66 -13.00
CA LEU A 155 15.43 -6.76 -13.60
C LEU A 155 15.03 -8.21 -13.80
N THR A 156 13.73 -8.46 -13.75
CA THR A 156 13.21 -9.81 -13.96
C THR A 156 13.22 -10.15 -15.44
N GLN A 157 13.61 -11.37 -15.75
CA GLN A 157 13.53 -11.95 -17.09
C GLN A 157 12.48 -13.05 -17.11
N VAL A 158 11.64 -13.02 -18.14
CA VAL A 158 10.61 -14.03 -18.39
C VAL A 158 10.91 -14.71 -19.71
N ALA A 159 11.34 -15.97 -19.65
CA ALA A 159 11.58 -16.80 -20.83
C ALA A 159 10.43 -17.79 -21.00
N ARG A 160 9.96 -17.97 -22.24
CA ARG A 160 8.83 -18.84 -22.58
C ARG A 160 9.27 -19.87 -23.62
N GLN A 161 8.94 -21.14 -23.39
CA GLN A 161 9.19 -22.24 -24.33
C GLN A 161 8.04 -23.23 -24.27
N GLY A 162 7.11 -23.16 -25.24
CA GLY A 162 5.88 -23.94 -25.20
C GLY A 162 5.07 -23.62 -23.93
N GLY A 163 4.56 -24.64 -23.23
CA GLY A 163 3.86 -24.51 -21.94
C GLY A 163 4.75 -24.23 -20.73
N GLN A 164 6.07 -24.07 -20.91
CA GLN A 164 7.00 -23.79 -19.83
C GLN A 164 7.38 -22.31 -19.79
N VAL A 165 7.38 -21.73 -18.60
CA VAL A 165 7.77 -20.33 -18.37
C VAL A 165 8.81 -20.29 -17.25
N THR A 166 9.94 -19.64 -17.50
CA THR A 166 10.95 -19.37 -16.46
C THR A 166 10.94 -17.90 -16.10
N VAL A 167 10.64 -17.60 -14.84
CA VAL A 167 10.67 -16.25 -14.26
C VAL A 167 11.90 -16.14 -13.39
N ARG A 168 12.96 -15.52 -13.91
CA ARG A 168 14.18 -15.22 -13.16
C ARG A 168 14.03 -13.88 -12.47
N VAL A 169 13.86 -13.89 -11.16
CA VAL A 169 13.48 -12.72 -10.36
C VAL A 169 14.68 -11.80 -10.16
N GLY A 170 14.60 -10.56 -10.62
CA GLY A 170 15.70 -9.59 -10.48
C GLY A 170 15.91 -9.07 -9.06
N ASP A 171 17.15 -8.76 -8.69
CA ASP A 171 17.55 -8.21 -7.39
C ASP A 171 17.32 -6.70 -7.27
N SER A 172 16.07 -6.29 -7.49
CA SER A 172 15.62 -4.92 -7.24
C SER A 172 14.14 -4.88 -6.91
N ARG A 173 13.69 -3.76 -6.33
CA ARG A 173 12.27 -3.45 -6.17
C ARG A 173 11.48 -3.68 -7.46
N ARG A 174 11.98 -3.17 -8.59
CA ARG A 174 11.34 -3.35 -9.90
C ARG A 174 11.34 -4.81 -10.36
N GLY A 175 12.41 -5.55 -10.12
CA GLY A 175 12.47 -6.98 -10.43
C GLY A 175 11.40 -7.77 -9.69
N TRP A 176 11.25 -7.57 -8.38
CA TRP A 176 10.23 -8.28 -7.60
C TRP A 176 8.81 -7.94 -8.06
N VAL A 177 8.54 -6.66 -8.30
CA VAL A 177 7.24 -6.19 -8.82
C VAL A 177 6.94 -6.81 -10.18
N GLN A 178 7.91 -6.83 -11.10
CA GLN A 178 7.77 -7.47 -12.41
C GLN A 178 7.47 -8.96 -12.28
N ALA A 179 8.20 -9.69 -11.42
CA ALA A 179 7.99 -11.12 -11.23
C ALA A 179 6.59 -11.43 -10.67
N TYR A 180 6.14 -10.65 -9.69
CA TYR A 180 4.79 -10.77 -9.13
C TYR A 180 3.72 -10.45 -10.17
N GLN A 181 3.86 -9.35 -10.91
CA GLN A 181 2.89 -8.96 -11.95
C GLN A 181 2.84 -9.98 -13.09
N SER A 182 3.99 -10.51 -13.54
CA SER A 182 4.02 -11.56 -14.58
C SER A 182 3.26 -12.82 -14.17
N LEU A 183 3.27 -13.18 -12.89
CA LEU A 183 2.48 -14.31 -12.37
C LEU A 183 0.97 -14.06 -12.53
N LEU A 184 0.50 -12.85 -12.21
CA LEU A 184 -0.91 -12.45 -12.35
C LEU A 184 -1.34 -12.42 -13.82
N GLU A 185 -0.49 -11.86 -14.68
CA GLU A 185 -0.72 -11.79 -16.14
C GLU A 185 -0.84 -13.20 -16.73
N LEU A 186 0.12 -14.10 -16.43
CA LEU A 186 0.12 -15.48 -16.93
C LEU A 186 -1.13 -16.27 -16.54
N ALA A 187 -1.71 -16.04 -15.35
CA ALA A 187 -2.93 -16.71 -14.94
C ALA A 187 -4.15 -16.36 -15.82
N SER A 188 -4.11 -15.20 -16.45
CA SER A 188 -5.17 -14.67 -17.33
C SER A 188 -4.87 -14.85 -18.81
N GLU A 189 -3.69 -15.37 -19.14
CA GLU A 189 -3.28 -15.70 -20.50
C GLU A 189 -3.66 -17.16 -20.81
N PRO A 190 -4.33 -17.44 -21.94
CA PRO A 190 -4.61 -18.81 -22.35
C PRO A 190 -3.33 -19.62 -22.59
N SER A 191 -3.27 -20.84 -22.04
CA SER A 191 -2.31 -21.88 -22.41
C SER A 191 -2.97 -22.93 -23.30
N ALA A 192 -2.21 -23.51 -24.24
CA ALA A 192 -2.68 -24.60 -25.10
C ALA A 192 -3.13 -25.84 -24.31
N GLU A 193 -2.50 -26.11 -23.16
CA GLU A 193 -2.80 -27.25 -22.28
C GLU A 193 -3.67 -26.84 -21.08
N GLY A 194 -4.10 -25.59 -21.00
CA GLY A 194 -4.83 -25.06 -19.83
C GLY A 194 -3.98 -24.95 -18.56
N VAL A 195 -2.67 -25.19 -18.66
CA VAL A 195 -1.69 -25.06 -17.57
C VAL A 195 -0.43 -24.34 -18.06
N TRP A 196 0.14 -23.51 -17.20
CA TRP A 196 1.49 -23.00 -17.32
C TRP A 196 2.39 -23.69 -16.28
N HIS A 197 3.51 -24.26 -16.72
CA HIS A 197 4.55 -24.81 -15.85
C HIS A 197 5.60 -23.72 -15.58
N LEU A 198 5.51 -23.06 -14.43
CA LEU A 198 6.35 -21.94 -14.06
C LEU A 198 7.53 -22.39 -13.22
N THR A 199 8.75 -22.11 -13.68
CA THR A 199 9.95 -22.15 -12.85
C THR A 199 10.27 -20.74 -12.37
N VAL A 200 10.16 -20.47 -11.07
CA VAL A 200 10.52 -19.19 -10.47
C VAL A 200 11.92 -19.29 -9.87
N ASP A 201 12.89 -18.63 -10.49
CA ASP A 201 14.30 -18.63 -10.10
C ASP A 201 14.64 -17.42 -9.22
N LEU A 202 15.00 -17.69 -7.96
CA LEU A 202 15.37 -16.68 -6.96
C LEU A 202 16.88 -16.53 -6.76
N SER A 203 17.71 -17.23 -7.53
CA SER A 203 19.18 -17.22 -7.35
C SER A 203 19.82 -15.84 -7.47
N GLN A 204 19.16 -14.93 -8.18
CA GLN A 204 19.61 -13.55 -8.36
C GLN A 204 19.36 -12.69 -7.11
N VAL A 205 18.41 -13.04 -6.24
CA VAL A 205 17.99 -12.18 -5.13
C VAL A 205 19.06 -12.15 -4.04
N ARG A 206 19.36 -10.97 -3.49
CA ARG A 206 20.31 -10.82 -2.38
C ARG A 206 19.90 -11.59 -1.11
N PRO A 207 20.85 -12.03 -0.27
CA PRO A 207 20.52 -12.72 0.98
C PRO A 207 19.93 -11.77 2.03
N LYS A 208 19.32 -12.35 3.07
CA LYS A 208 18.94 -11.63 4.29
C LYS A 208 20.18 -11.00 4.93
N GLY A 209 20.07 -9.76 5.40
CA GLY A 209 21.17 -9.09 6.11
C GLY A 209 21.94 -8.08 5.27
N GLU A 210 21.79 -8.10 3.94
CA GLU A 210 22.48 -7.15 3.07
C GLU A 210 21.91 -5.74 3.18
N VAL A 211 22.78 -4.72 3.26
CA VAL A 211 22.36 -3.31 3.40
C VAL A 211 21.73 -2.80 2.10
N LEU A 212 20.57 -2.16 2.22
CA LEU A 212 19.88 -1.54 1.09
C LEU A 212 20.48 -0.15 0.81
N LYS A 213 21.03 0.03 -0.40
CA LYS A 213 21.50 1.34 -0.88
C LYS A 213 20.28 2.25 -1.14
N GLY A 214 20.34 3.51 -0.70
CA GLY A 214 19.28 4.50 -0.94
C GLY A 214 18.30 4.65 0.22
N PHE A 215 17.16 3.95 0.18
CA PHE A 215 16.08 4.09 1.20
C PHE A 215 16.59 3.88 2.63
N GLY A 216 17.56 2.98 2.80
CA GLY A 216 18.17 2.59 4.07
C GLY A 216 17.62 1.27 4.62
N GLY A 217 18.28 0.73 5.64
CA GLY A 217 17.92 -0.54 6.28
C GLY A 217 18.52 -1.79 5.63
N ILE A 218 17.92 -2.95 5.90
CA ILE A 218 18.50 -4.27 5.65
C ILE A 218 17.51 -5.15 4.87
N ALA A 219 18.00 -5.89 3.89
CA ALA A 219 17.21 -6.81 3.09
C ALA A 219 16.70 -8.01 3.91
N ASN A 220 15.45 -8.41 3.69
CA ASN A 220 14.89 -9.65 4.22
C ASN A 220 13.95 -10.34 3.21
N PRO A 221 14.47 -11.20 2.33
CA PRO A 221 13.69 -11.91 1.32
C PRO A 221 13.06 -13.22 1.83
N ALA A 222 13.03 -13.47 3.15
CA ALA A 222 12.65 -14.77 3.72
C ALA A 222 11.26 -15.28 3.30
N LEU A 223 10.32 -14.37 3.01
CA LEU A 223 8.97 -14.72 2.58
C LEU A 223 8.77 -14.72 1.06
N LEU A 224 9.78 -14.30 0.28
CA LEU A 224 9.68 -14.25 -1.17
C LEU A 224 9.48 -15.65 -1.81
N PRO A 225 10.18 -16.73 -1.37
CA PRO A 225 9.94 -18.07 -1.89
C PRO A 225 8.50 -18.58 -1.70
N GLN A 226 7.80 -18.07 -0.67
CA GLN A 226 6.43 -18.47 -0.35
C GLN A 226 5.38 -17.66 -1.14
N LEU A 227 5.75 -16.48 -1.65
CA LEU A 227 4.84 -15.58 -2.37
C LEU A 227 4.23 -16.27 -3.60
N PHE A 228 5.08 -16.79 -4.49
CA PHE A 228 4.64 -17.30 -5.79
C PHE A 228 3.72 -18.53 -5.68
N PRO A 229 4.01 -19.56 -4.85
CA PRO A 229 3.09 -20.68 -4.66
C PRO A 229 1.76 -20.26 -4.02
N ARG A 230 1.77 -19.31 -3.08
CA ARG A 230 0.53 -18.81 -2.43
C ARG A 230 -0.35 -18.03 -3.41
N VAL A 231 0.25 -17.14 -4.18
CA VAL A 231 -0.44 -16.38 -5.22
C VAL A 231 -1.01 -17.31 -6.29
N ALA A 232 -0.22 -18.27 -6.77
CA ALA A 232 -0.72 -19.29 -7.70
C ALA A 232 -1.87 -20.11 -7.09
N GLY A 233 -1.80 -20.45 -5.80
CA GLY A 233 -2.88 -21.12 -5.08
C GLY A 233 -4.20 -20.35 -5.10
N ILE A 234 -4.16 -19.04 -4.85
CA ILE A 234 -5.33 -18.16 -4.91
C ILE A 234 -5.88 -18.10 -6.34
N LEU A 235 -5.02 -17.81 -7.33
CA LEU A 235 -5.43 -17.69 -8.73
C LEU A 235 -6.04 -19.00 -9.25
N ASN A 236 -5.45 -20.15 -8.89
CA ASN A 236 -5.92 -21.46 -9.33
C ASN A 236 -7.34 -21.81 -8.83
N GLN A 237 -7.82 -21.20 -7.74
CA GLN A 237 -9.20 -21.37 -7.25
C GLN A 237 -10.21 -20.60 -8.09
N ALA A 238 -9.75 -19.66 -8.92
CA ALA A 238 -10.56 -18.82 -9.78
C ALA A 238 -10.51 -19.20 -11.26
N VAL A 239 -9.84 -20.30 -11.64
CA VAL A 239 -9.80 -20.76 -13.03
C VAL A 239 -11.22 -20.93 -13.59
N GLY A 240 -11.50 -20.28 -14.71
CA GLY A 240 -12.81 -20.24 -15.36
C GLY A 240 -13.71 -19.07 -14.94
N ARG A 241 -13.27 -18.19 -14.03
CA ARG A 241 -14.04 -17.04 -13.56
C ARG A 241 -13.17 -15.82 -13.27
N GLN A 242 -13.80 -14.68 -13.01
CA GLN A 242 -13.13 -13.52 -12.44
C GLN A 242 -12.86 -13.72 -10.95
N LEU A 243 -11.87 -12.97 -10.43
CA LEU A 243 -11.56 -12.94 -9.01
C LEU A 243 -12.68 -12.27 -8.22
N THR A 244 -12.92 -12.75 -6.99
CA THR A 244 -13.76 -12.04 -6.02
C THR A 244 -13.01 -10.86 -5.40
N SER A 245 -13.73 -9.99 -4.70
CA SER A 245 -13.15 -8.89 -3.92
C SER A 245 -12.15 -9.41 -2.87
N ILE A 246 -12.44 -10.54 -2.22
CA ILE A 246 -11.57 -11.16 -1.23
C ILE A 246 -10.34 -11.81 -1.85
N GLU A 247 -10.45 -12.46 -3.00
CA GLU A 247 -9.26 -12.96 -3.70
C GLU A 247 -8.34 -11.81 -4.12
N CYS A 248 -8.91 -10.69 -4.60
CA CYS A 248 -8.14 -9.47 -4.85
C CYS A 248 -7.45 -8.96 -3.57
N CYS A 249 -8.15 -8.95 -2.43
CA CYS A 249 -7.58 -8.57 -1.14
C CYS A 249 -6.39 -9.46 -0.75
N LEU A 250 -6.57 -10.78 -0.85
CA LEU A 250 -5.54 -11.77 -0.51
C LEU A 250 -4.29 -11.61 -1.38
N LEU A 251 -4.44 -11.37 -2.68
CA LEU A 251 -3.31 -11.13 -3.58
C LEU A 251 -2.50 -9.90 -3.15
N ILE A 252 -3.16 -8.78 -2.86
CA ILE A 252 -2.50 -7.55 -2.37
C ILE A 252 -1.80 -7.81 -1.03
N ASP A 253 -2.46 -8.51 -0.12
CA ASP A 253 -1.95 -8.73 1.23
C ASP A 253 -0.83 -9.77 1.28
N GLN A 254 -0.81 -10.76 0.38
CA GLN A 254 0.34 -11.66 0.21
C GLN A 254 1.58 -10.87 -0.22
N ALA A 255 1.44 -9.99 -1.22
CA ALA A 255 2.54 -9.13 -1.65
C ALA A 255 3.01 -8.21 -0.50
N ALA A 256 2.09 -7.60 0.24
CA ALA A 256 2.41 -6.74 1.39
C ALA A 256 3.12 -7.52 2.51
N ALA A 257 2.65 -8.72 2.87
CA ALA A 257 3.25 -9.57 3.89
C ALA A 257 4.70 -9.94 3.52
N THR A 258 4.96 -10.27 2.25
CA THR A 258 6.30 -10.59 1.75
C THR A 258 7.27 -9.41 1.90
N VAL A 259 6.80 -8.18 1.66
CA VAL A 259 7.63 -6.97 1.78
C VAL A 259 7.93 -6.59 3.24
N VAL A 260 6.98 -6.79 4.15
CA VAL A 260 7.08 -6.32 5.56
C VAL A 260 8.07 -7.11 6.41
N ALA A 261 8.48 -8.31 5.97
CA ALA A 261 9.47 -9.11 6.70
C ALA A 261 10.77 -8.32 7.02
N GLY A 262 11.09 -7.22 6.31
CA GLY A 262 12.29 -6.40 6.46
C GLY A 262 12.43 -5.48 7.70
N ASN A 263 11.60 -5.59 8.75
CA ASN A 263 11.73 -4.86 10.04
C ASN A 263 11.68 -3.31 10.02
N ILE A 264 11.63 -2.62 8.88
CA ILE A 264 11.75 -1.14 8.85
C ILE A 264 10.41 -0.43 9.10
N ARG A 265 9.25 -1.06 8.78
CA ARG A 265 7.91 -0.59 9.15
C ARG A 265 6.89 -1.71 8.89
N ARG A 266 5.91 -1.92 9.80
CA ARG A 266 4.75 -2.78 9.50
C ARG A 266 3.95 -2.14 8.36
N SER A 267 3.56 -2.89 7.32
CA SER A 267 2.65 -2.37 6.30
C SER A 267 1.33 -1.99 6.97
N ALA A 268 0.77 -0.87 6.52
CA ALA A 268 -0.53 -0.39 6.94
C ALA A 268 -1.42 -0.38 5.70
N GLY A 269 -2.28 -1.39 5.60
CA GLY A 269 -3.26 -1.49 4.52
C GLY A 269 -4.64 -0.99 4.94
N MET A 270 -5.39 -0.46 3.97
CA MET A 270 -6.83 -0.30 4.07
C MET A 270 -7.48 -0.94 2.85
N ARG A 271 -8.53 -1.73 3.06
CA ARG A 271 -9.28 -2.42 2.00
C ARG A 271 -10.73 -1.94 2.09
N GLN A 272 -11.16 -1.23 1.06
CA GLN A 272 -12.50 -0.68 0.96
C GLN A 272 -13.34 -1.61 0.10
N PHE A 273 -14.43 -2.11 0.68
CA PHE A 273 -15.37 -3.03 0.01
C PHE A 273 -16.75 -2.39 -0.02
N ALA A 274 -17.57 -2.76 -1.01
CA ALA A 274 -18.97 -2.36 -1.03
C ALA A 274 -19.68 -2.83 0.26
N ALA A 275 -20.60 -2.04 0.79
CA ALA A 275 -21.30 -2.36 2.04
C ALA A 275 -22.15 -3.63 1.95
N GLU A 276 -22.56 -3.99 0.73
CA GLU A 276 -23.36 -5.14 0.36
C GLU A 276 -22.53 -6.43 0.22
N ASP A 277 -21.19 -6.31 0.17
CA ASP A 277 -20.28 -7.45 0.08
C ASP A 277 -20.18 -8.19 1.42
N GLN A 278 -21.08 -9.16 1.62
CA GLN A 278 -21.17 -9.95 2.84
C GLN A 278 -19.96 -10.86 3.04
N GLU A 279 -19.35 -11.35 1.95
CA GLU A 279 -18.12 -12.14 2.03
C GLU A 279 -17.00 -11.29 2.63
N ALA A 280 -16.84 -10.07 2.13
CA ALA A 280 -15.83 -9.15 2.63
C ALA A 280 -16.09 -8.65 4.07
N ALA A 281 -17.35 -8.43 4.43
CA ALA A 281 -17.74 -8.06 5.78
C ALA A 281 -17.38 -9.16 6.80
N GLY A 282 -17.53 -10.43 6.43
CA GLY A 282 -17.21 -11.60 7.26
C GLY A 282 -15.76 -12.10 7.14
N ALA A 283 -14.97 -11.59 6.20
CA ALA A 283 -13.68 -12.17 5.84
C ALA A 283 -12.66 -12.24 6.99
N LYS A 284 -12.76 -11.32 7.97
CA LYS A 284 -11.90 -11.29 9.16
C LYS A 284 -12.58 -11.86 10.42
N ALA A 285 -13.80 -12.36 10.33
CA ALA A 285 -14.46 -13.02 11.44
C ALA A 285 -13.78 -14.36 11.75
N ASN A 286 -13.54 -14.63 13.05
CA ASN A 286 -12.95 -15.87 13.54
C ASN A 286 -11.62 -16.23 12.85
N LEU A 287 -10.74 -15.24 12.62
CA LEU A 287 -9.38 -15.49 12.11
C LEU A 287 -8.61 -16.40 13.07
N TRP A 288 -8.74 -16.16 14.36
CA TRP A 288 -8.21 -17.01 15.42
C TRP A 288 -9.30 -17.97 15.88
N LYS A 289 -8.97 -19.26 15.88
CA LYS A 289 -9.85 -20.34 16.38
C LYS A 289 -9.06 -21.22 17.33
N GLN A 290 -9.70 -21.72 18.37
CA GLN A 290 -9.10 -22.77 19.19
C GLN A 290 -9.21 -24.12 18.49
N ASP A 291 -8.15 -24.92 18.56
CA ASP A 291 -8.21 -26.35 18.22
C ASP A 291 -8.91 -27.15 19.34
N GLU A 292 -9.03 -28.46 19.13
CA GLU A 292 -9.67 -29.39 20.08
C GLU A 292 -8.94 -29.43 21.44
N GLN A 293 -7.68 -29.02 21.48
CA GLN A 293 -6.84 -28.96 22.66
C GLN A 293 -6.84 -27.57 23.32
N GLY A 294 -7.61 -26.60 22.78
CA GLY A 294 -7.72 -25.24 23.29
C GLY A 294 -6.63 -24.28 22.81
N ASN A 295 -5.72 -24.70 21.93
CA ASN A 295 -4.67 -23.83 21.41
C ASN A 295 -5.21 -22.92 20.32
N TRP A 296 -4.85 -21.64 20.38
CA TRP A 296 -5.21 -20.68 19.35
C TRP A 296 -4.38 -20.89 18.08
N ARG A 297 -5.06 -21.08 16.96
CA ARG A 297 -4.48 -21.16 15.61
C ARG A 297 -5.17 -20.18 14.66
N ILE A 298 -4.43 -19.74 13.65
CA ILE A 298 -4.96 -18.98 12.52
C ILE A 298 -4.92 -19.84 11.26
N ASP A 299 -5.93 -19.69 10.42
CA ASP A 299 -5.93 -20.30 9.08
C ASP A 299 -4.80 -19.66 8.24
N PRO A 300 -3.77 -20.43 7.80
CA PRO A 300 -2.65 -19.89 7.03
C PRO A 300 -3.06 -19.22 5.71
N GLN A 301 -4.21 -19.59 5.13
CA GLN A 301 -4.71 -18.96 3.90
C GLN A 301 -5.30 -17.58 4.17
N ARG A 302 -5.77 -17.32 5.39
CA ARG A 302 -6.43 -16.09 5.82
C ARG A 302 -5.54 -15.20 6.70
N ASP A 303 -4.38 -15.70 7.16
CA ASP A 303 -3.45 -14.95 8.01
C ASP A 303 -3.08 -13.57 7.43
N VAL A 304 -2.89 -13.49 6.11
CA VAL A 304 -2.53 -12.22 5.45
C VAL A 304 -3.62 -11.14 5.51
N LEU A 305 -4.88 -11.48 5.81
CA LEU A 305 -5.95 -10.48 6.00
C LEU A 305 -5.68 -9.56 7.20
N ARG A 306 -4.72 -9.88 8.07
CA ARG A 306 -4.26 -9.00 9.15
C ARG A 306 -3.41 -7.82 8.67
N MET A 307 -2.98 -7.84 7.40
CA MET A 307 -2.13 -6.80 6.82
C MET A 307 -2.88 -5.49 6.54
N ALA A 308 -4.22 -5.51 6.60
CA ALA A 308 -5.06 -4.36 6.36
C ALA A 308 -6.30 -4.32 7.26
N ASN A 309 -6.82 -3.11 7.47
CA ASN A 309 -8.15 -2.89 8.04
C ASN A 309 -9.20 -2.91 6.92
N HIS A 310 -10.35 -3.53 7.17
CA HIS A 310 -11.45 -3.58 6.21
C HIS A 310 -12.47 -2.48 6.52
N THR A 311 -12.88 -1.74 5.49
CA THR A 311 -13.87 -0.66 5.57
C THR A 311 -15.03 -0.98 4.63
N ARG A 312 -16.25 -0.96 5.17
CA ARG A 312 -17.49 -1.07 4.38
C ARG A 312 -17.86 0.30 3.83
N VAL A 313 -17.96 0.41 2.51
CA VAL A 313 -18.28 1.64 1.80
C VAL A 313 -19.75 1.64 1.42
N PHE A 314 -20.51 2.56 1.99
CA PHE A 314 -21.92 2.76 1.70
C PHE A 314 -22.08 3.83 0.63
N HIS A 315 -22.90 3.52 -0.39
CA HIS A 315 -23.33 4.47 -1.41
C HIS A 315 -24.69 5.12 -1.08
N HIS A 316 -25.36 4.67 -0.02
CA HIS A 316 -26.45 5.38 0.66
C HIS A 316 -25.99 5.93 2.01
N LYS A 317 -26.81 6.79 2.61
CA LYS A 317 -26.62 7.19 4.01
C LYS A 317 -26.89 5.95 4.88
N PRO A 318 -25.91 5.48 5.67
CA PRO A 318 -26.13 4.30 6.51
C PRO A 318 -27.30 4.50 7.47
N SER A 319 -28.11 3.46 7.65
CA SER A 319 -29.21 3.44 8.60
C SER A 319 -28.69 3.46 10.04
N ARG A 320 -29.59 3.74 10.99
CA ARG A 320 -29.24 3.66 12.42
C ARG A 320 -28.82 2.23 12.79
N GLU A 321 -29.53 1.24 12.28
CA GLU A 321 -29.23 -0.18 12.51
C GLU A 321 -27.84 -0.54 11.97
N GLU A 322 -27.53 -0.17 10.73
CA GLU A 322 -26.22 -0.42 10.11
C GLU A 322 -25.08 0.22 10.91
N CYS A 323 -25.30 1.45 11.41
CA CYS A 323 -24.34 2.12 12.30
C CYS A 323 -24.16 1.37 13.63
N VAL A 324 -25.26 0.92 14.26
CA VAL A 324 -25.22 0.20 15.54
C VAL A 324 -24.51 -1.15 15.38
N GLU A 325 -24.76 -1.87 14.30
CA GLU A 325 -24.09 -3.13 13.99
C GLU A 325 -22.59 -2.95 13.76
N SER A 326 -22.21 -1.91 13.01
CA SER A 326 -20.81 -1.54 12.79
C SER A 326 -20.10 -1.24 14.11
N VAL A 327 -20.67 -0.39 14.97
CA VAL A 327 -20.09 -0.05 16.28
C VAL A 327 -20.01 -1.29 17.18
N ARG A 328 -21.02 -2.16 17.15
CA ARG A 328 -20.99 -3.43 17.89
C ARG A 328 -19.86 -4.33 17.42
N SER A 329 -19.66 -4.46 16.11
CA SER A 329 -18.53 -5.22 15.55
C SER A 329 -17.19 -4.65 16.02
N GLN A 330 -17.04 -3.31 16.01
CA GLN A 330 -15.80 -2.64 16.45
C GLN A 330 -15.54 -2.89 17.92
N PHE A 331 -16.57 -2.89 18.76
CA PHE A 331 -16.44 -3.19 20.19
C PHE A 331 -15.89 -4.62 20.44
N TYR A 332 -16.38 -5.62 19.71
CA TYR A 332 -15.98 -7.01 19.94
C TYR A 332 -14.69 -7.43 19.24
N SER A 333 -14.34 -6.80 18.12
CA SER A 333 -13.25 -7.28 17.25
C SER A 333 -12.24 -6.20 16.84
N GLY A 334 -12.56 -4.92 17.00
CA GLY A 334 -11.82 -3.82 16.39
C GLY A 334 -12.07 -3.65 14.88
N GLU A 335 -12.83 -4.55 14.24
CA GLU A 335 -13.22 -4.49 12.83
C GLU A 335 -14.65 -3.97 12.64
N GLY A 336 -15.00 -3.59 11.41
CA GLY A 336 -16.32 -3.06 11.07
C GLY A 336 -16.29 -1.55 10.85
N ALA A 337 -15.17 -1.00 10.39
CA ALA A 337 -15.08 0.38 9.95
C ALA A 337 -16.07 0.62 8.79
N VAL A 338 -16.65 1.81 8.75
CA VAL A 338 -17.60 2.21 7.70
C VAL A 338 -17.20 3.56 7.11
N GLN A 339 -17.57 3.75 5.86
CA GLN A 339 -17.46 5.02 5.16
C GLN A 339 -18.74 5.25 4.37
N TRP A 340 -19.34 6.43 4.51
CA TRP A 340 -20.36 6.89 3.57
C TRP A 340 -19.68 7.67 2.44
N ALA A 341 -19.65 7.10 1.23
CA ALA A 341 -18.95 7.68 0.09
C ALA A 341 -19.50 9.06 -0.30
N GLY A 342 -20.83 9.24 -0.27
CA GLY A 342 -21.47 10.52 -0.56
C GLY A 342 -21.00 11.64 0.35
N GLU A 343 -21.03 11.43 1.68
CA GLU A 343 -20.56 12.44 2.63
C GLU A 343 -19.05 12.67 2.58
N ALA A 344 -18.27 11.61 2.34
CA ALA A 344 -16.82 11.74 2.15
C ALA A 344 -16.49 12.66 0.95
N ILE A 345 -17.13 12.41 -0.21
CA ILE A 345 -16.96 13.24 -1.40
C ILE A 345 -17.44 14.67 -1.12
N ALA A 346 -18.60 14.84 -0.46
CA ALA A 346 -19.13 16.15 -0.16
C ALA A 346 -18.16 16.99 0.71
N ARG A 347 -17.55 16.37 1.72
CA ARG A 347 -16.56 17.03 2.60
C ARG A 347 -15.27 17.37 1.88
N SER A 348 -14.84 16.53 0.94
CA SER A 348 -13.64 16.78 0.13
C SER A 348 -13.81 17.86 -0.93
N ASN A 349 -15.06 18.26 -1.25
CA ASN A 349 -15.38 19.29 -2.23
C ASN A 349 -16.06 20.49 -1.55
N ARG A 350 -15.62 20.87 -0.34
CA ARG A 350 -16.23 21.93 0.46
C ARG A 350 -16.09 23.32 -0.18
N ASP A 351 -15.06 23.51 -0.99
CA ASP A 351 -14.84 24.67 -1.85
C ASP A 351 -15.94 24.83 -2.90
N LEU A 352 -16.44 23.74 -3.48
CA LEU A 352 -17.56 23.76 -4.44
C LEU A 352 -18.93 23.70 -3.74
N LEU A 353 -19.03 22.91 -2.67
CA LEU A 353 -20.22 22.72 -1.84
C LEU A 353 -20.17 23.60 -0.59
N ASP A 354 -19.95 24.89 -0.82
CA ASP A 354 -19.74 25.95 0.17
C ASP A 354 -20.98 26.24 1.03
N THR A 355 -22.19 26.06 0.50
CA THR A 355 -23.44 26.23 1.26
C THR A 355 -24.09 24.91 1.69
N PRO A 356 -24.88 24.91 2.78
CA PRO A 356 -25.68 23.75 3.18
C PRO A 356 -26.61 23.23 2.07
N GLU A 357 -27.18 24.12 1.26
CA GLU A 357 -28.12 23.80 0.18
C GLU A 357 -27.42 23.08 -0.96
N LYS A 358 -26.23 23.56 -1.40
CA LYS A 358 -25.42 22.86 -2.42
C LYS A 358 -25.03 21.48 -1.94
N LYS A 359 -24.59 21.35 -0.67
CA LYS A 359 -24.26 20.06 -0.08
C LYS A 359 -25.49 19.13 -0.04
N ALA A 360 -26.64 19.62 0.43
CA ALA A 360 -27.87 18.84 0.49
C ALA A 360 -28.27 18.35 -0.91
N ARG A 361 -28.24 19.23 -1.91
CA ARG A 361 -28.51 18.88 -3.31
C ARG A 361 -27.54 17.82 -3.84
N PHE A 362 -26.25 17.97 -3.56
CA PHE A 362 -25.25 16.97 -3.95
C PHE A 362 -25.57 15.59 -3.35
N LEU A 363 -25.87 15.53 -2.04
CA LEU A 363 -26.16 14.27 -1.36
C LEU A 363 -27.46 13.61 -1.86
N GLU A 364 -28.47 14.43 -2.17
CA GLU A 364 -29.73 13.99 -2.76
C GLU A 364 -29.49 13.38 -4.16
N LEU A 365 -28.75 14.08 -5.03
CA LEU A 365 -28.34 13.55 -6.32
C LEU A 365 -27.46 12.29 -6.21
N TYR A 366 -26.62 12.20 -5.18
CA TYR A 366 -25.75 11.05 -4.97
C TYR A 366 -26.55 9.81 -4.62
N HIS A 367 -27.57 9.98 -3.77
CA HIS A 367 -28.49 8.92 -3.40
C HIS A 367 -29.30 8.40 -4.61
N GLU A 368 -29.71 9.30 -5.52
CA GLU A 368 -30.38 8.91 -6.75
C GLU A 368 -29.43 8.14 -7.70
N ALA A 369 -28.25 8.70 -7.96
CA ALA A 369 -27.18 8.06 -8.73
C ALA A 369 -25.85 8.80 -8.55
N PRO A 370 -24.75 8.12 -8.16
CA PRO A 370 -23.43 8.76 -7.99
C PRO A 370 -22.95 9.58 -9.20
N GLN A 371 -23.33 9.18 -10.42
CA GLN A 371 -22.99 9.87 -11.67
C GLN A 371 -23.66 11.25 -11.76
N ARG A 372 -24.88 11.42 -11.24
CA ARG A 372 -25.60 12.71 -11.24
C ARG A 372 -24.94 13.70 -10.28
N ALA A 373 -24.56 13.24 -9.09
CA ALA A 373 -23.80 14.04 -8.15
C ALA A 373 -22.43 14.47 -8.71
N ARG A 374 -21.76 13.57 -9.45
CA ARG A 374 -20.53 13.91 -10.17
C ARG A 374 -20.76 14.95 -11.27
N GLY A 375 -21.87 14.85 -12.01
CA GLY A 375 -22.30 15.86 -12.97
C GLY A 375 -22.48 17.23 -12.31
N TYR A 376 -23.17 17.28 -11.17
CA TYR A 376 -23.38 18.50 -10.41
C TYR A 376 -22.07 19.15 -9.93
N LEU A 377 -21.11 18.37 -9.41
CA LEU A 377 -19.78 18.91 -9.07
C LEU A 377 -19.07 19.50 -10.29
N ARG A 378 -19.18 18.85 -11.45
CA ARG A 378 -18.59 19.35 -12.70
C ARG A 378 -19.24 20.66 -13.14
N GLU A 379 -20.56 20.78 -13.02
CA GLU A 379 -21.29 22.01 -13.32
C GLU A 379 -20.85 23.16 -12.40
N LEU A 380 -20.74 22.91 -11.09
CA LEU A 380 -20.25 23.91 -10.13
C LEU A 380 -18.81 24.34 -10.42
N LEU A 381 -17.95 23.41 -10.80
CA LEU A 381 -16.55 23.68 -11.13
C LEU A 381 -16.41 24.53 -12.41
N LEU A 382 -17.31 24.34 -13.38
CA LEU A 382 -17.30 25.06 -14.66
C LEU A 382 -18.13 26.35 -14.62
N ALA A 383 -18.89 26.60 -13.55
CA ALA A 383 -19.65 27.82 -13.40
C ALA A 383 -18.69 29.02 -13.36
N PRO A 384 -18.96 30.10 -14.11
CA PRO A 384 -18.14 31.29 -14.04
C PRO A 384 -18.14 31.79 -12.59
N SER A 385 -16.94 32.00 -12.04
CA SER A 385 -16.75 32.60 -10.74
C SER A 385 -17.51 33.91 -10.69
N GLN A 386 -18.59 33.97 -9.90
CA GLN A 386 -19.31 35.21 -9.68
C GLN A 386 -18.40 36.13 -8.86
N GLY A 387 -17.60 36.95 -9.56
CA GLY A 387 -16.71 37.94 -8.99
C GLY A 387 -15.23 37.65 -9.20
N SER A 388 -14.68 38.28 -10.25
CA SER A 388 -13.32 38.82 -10.25
C SER A 388 -13.40 40.30 -10.54
#